data_AF-A0A956KKW6-F1
#
_entry.id   AF-A0A956KKW6-F1
#
_cell.length_a   1.000
_cell.length_b   1.000
_cell.length_c   1.000
_cell.angle_alpha   90.00
_cell.angle_beta   90.00
_cell.angle_gamma   90.00
#
_symmetry.space_group_name_H-M   'P 1'
#
loop_
_entity.id
_entity.type
_entity.pdbx_description
1 polymer ?
#
loop_
_entity_poly.entity_id
_entity_poly.type
_entity_poly.pdbx_seq_one_letter_code
_entity_poly.pdbx_strand_id
1 'polypeptide(L)'
;MTTYNFTDEATPTLNTIIDPTGGVTLQEGTVQGDLITSNFTGASVSVSLEPPSGWSLDSVTWAGGESGRLSVPSPGVETSHSFTYTISQNGTSLSSSGNFKIKHQGSGGG
;
A
#
# COMPACT_ATOMS: atom_id res chain seq x y z
N MET A 1 3.41 3.12 13.50
CA MET A 1 3.22 2.24 12.32
C MET A 1 1.91 2.67 11.70
N THR A 2 1.96 3.28 10.52
CA THR A 2 0.76 3.80 9.83
C THR A 2 0.11 2.68 9.03
N THR A 3 -1.21 2.64 9.00
CA THR A 3 -2.01 1.62 8.33
C THR A 3 -2.84 2.24 7.23
N TYR A 4 -2.55 1.87 5.98
CA TYR A 4 -3.26 2.37 4.78
C TYR A 4 -4.42 1.43 4.39
N ASN A 5 -5.49 1.94 3.80
CA ASN A 5 -6.61 1.13 3.31
C ASN A 5 -6.87 1.40 1.82
N PHE A 6 -7.32 0.38 1.06
CA PHE A 6 -7.55 0.48 -0.38
C PHE A 6 -9.03 0.34 -0.76
N THR A 7 -9.43 1.02 -1.83
CA THR A 7 -10.77 0.94 -2.46
C THR A 7 -10.85 -0.19 -3.50
N ASP A 8 -11.95 -0.23 -4.28
CA ASP A 8 -12.14 -1.01 -5.52
C ASP A 8 -11.11 -0.72 -6.65
N GLU A 9 -10.06 0.06 -6.37
CA GLU A 9 -8.96 0.28 -7.30
C GLU A 9 -8.12 -1.00 -7.42
N ALA A 10 -8.01 -1.54 -8.64
CA ALA A 10 -7.19 -2.73 -8.88
C ALA A 10 -5.69 -2.47 -8.73
N THR A 11 -5.28 -1.19 -8.71
CA THR A 11 -3.88 -0.75 -8.70
C THR A 11 -3.62 0.44 -7.75
N PRO A 12 -3.83 0.31 -6.44
CA PRO A 12 -3.68 1.45 -5.54
C PRO A 12 -2.21 1.85 -5.38
N THR A 13 -1.98 3.15 -5.21
CA THR A 13 -0.64 3.74 -5.07
C THR A 13 -0.44 4.36 -3.69
N LEU A 14 0.67 4.00 -3.04
CA LEU A 14 1.14 4.60 -1.79
C LEU A 14 2.21 5.65 -2.10
N ASN A 15 2.02 6.87 -1.62
CA ASN A 15 2.98 7.95 -1.82
C ASN A 15 4.00 7.99 -0.69
N THR A 16 5.25 8.24 -1.05
CA THR A 16 6.32 8.45 -0.09
C THR A 16 6.66 9.93 0.02
N ILE A 17 6.90 10.41 1.23
CA ILE A 17 7.33 11.78 1.52
C ILE A 17 8.58 11.79 2.40
N ILE A 18 9.42 12.81 2.21
CA ILE A 18 10.55 13.10 3.09
C ILE A 18 10.12 14.23 4.02
N ASP A 19 10.17 14.00 5.33
CA ASP A 19 9.87 15.02 6.31
C ASP A 19 11.04 16.04 6.45
N PRO A 20 10.83 17.20 7.08
CA PRO A 20 11.87 18.22 7.24
C PRO A 20 13.09 17.76 8.07
N THR A 21 13.01 16.64 8.77
CA THR A 21 14.11 16.03 9.53
C THR A 21 14.94 15.04 8.71
N GLY A 22 14.56 14.81 7.44
CA GLY A 22 15.18 13.84 6.55
C GLY A 22 14.65 12.41 6.73
N GLY A 23 13.57 12.24 7.51
CA GLY A 23 12.89 10.96 7.67
C GLY A 23 12.02 10.63 6.45
N VAL A 24 12.02 9.36 6.04
CA VAL A 24 11.09 8.87 5.01
C VAL A 24 9.84 8.34 5.67
N THR A 25 8.71 8.90 5.29
CA THR A 25 7.40 8.45 5.75
C THR A 25 6.48 8.18 4.57
N LEU A 26 5.52 7.30 4.78
CA LEU A 26 4.48 7.04 3.80
C LEU A 26 3.30 7.98 4.08
N GLN A 27 2.83 8.64 3.03
CA GLN A 27 1.60 9.42 3.06
C GLN A 27 0.48 8.59 2.45
N GLU A 28 -0.70 8.61 3.06
CA GLU A 28 -1.89 8.15 2.35
C GLU A 28 -2.07 9.01 1.10
N GLY A 29 -2.44 8.40 -0.03
CA GLY A 29 -3.06 9.19 -1.10
C GLY A 29 -4.32 9.91 -0.60
N THR A 30 -4.93 10.76 -1.43
CA THR A 30 -6.26 11.34 -1.15
C THR A 30 -7.21 10.29 -0.56
N VAL A 31 -7.96 10.62 0.51
CA VAL A 31 -8.88 9.73 1.24
C VAL A 31 -9.52 8.69 0.30
N GLN A 32 -8.94 7.49 0.30
CA GLN A 32 -9.44 6.35 -0.45
C GLN A 32 -10.19 5.50 0.57
N GLY A 33 -11.49 5.31 0.37
CA GLY A 33 -12.32 4.48 1.25
C GLY A 33 -11.70 3.11 1.52
N ASP A 34 -11.94 2.60 2.71
CA ASP A 34 -11.28 1.46 3.34
C ASP A 34 -11.78 0.08 2.90
N LEU A 35 -12.49 0.03 1.77
CA LEU A 35 -13.41 -1.06 1.49
C LEU A 35 -13.42 -1.44 0.01
N ILE A 36 -12.97 -2.67 -0.26
CA ILE A 36 -13.32 -3.36 -1.50
C ILE A 36 -14.81 -3.72 -1.38
N THR A 37 -15.65 -3.17 -2.24
CA THR A 37 -17.09 -3.41 -2.26
C THR A 37 -17.41 -4.75 -2.93
N SER A 38 -18.65 -5.21 -2.78
CA SER A 38 -19.15 -6.38 -3.50
C SER A 38 -19.18 -6.22 -5.02
N ASN A 39 -18.97 -5.00 -5.55
CA ASN A 39 -18.92 -4.73 -6.99
C ASN A 39 -17.52 -4.94 -7.59
N PHE A 40 -16.48 -5.10 -6.75
CA PHE A 40 -15.16 -5.45 -7.23
C PHE A 40 -15.15 -6.88 -7.78
N THR A 41 -14.88 -7.01 -9.07
CA THR A 41 -14.85 -8.31 -9.77
C THR A 41 -13.43 -8.85 -9.99
N GLY A 42 -12.42 -8.08 -9.58
CA GLY A 42 -11.02 -8.51 -9.66
C GLY A 42 -10.69 -9.60 -8.65
N ALA A 43 -9.81 -10.52 -9.03
CA ALA A 43 -9.29 -11.55 -8.11
C ALA A 43 -8.07 -11.07 -7.30
N SER A 44 -7.47 -9.94 -7.69
CA SER A 44 -6.24 -9.43 -7.10
C SER A 44 -6.17 -7.91 -7.13
N VAL A 45 -5.46 -7.35 -6.16
CA VAL A 45 -5.07 -5.94 -6.06
C VAL A 45 -3.57 -5.83 -6.25
N SER A 46 -3.10 -4.87 -7.04
CA SER A 46 -1.67 -4.61 -7.24
C SER A 46 -1.26 -3.30 -6.59
N VAL A 47 -0.43 -3.35 -5.56
CA VAL A 47 0.05 -2.16 -4.84
C VAL A 47 1.33 -1.64 -5.47
N SER A 48 1.32 -0.35 -5.82
CA SER A 48 2.52 0.39 -6.23
C SER A 48 2.95 1.40 -5.17
N LEU A 49 4.26 1.59 -5.03
CA LEU A 49 4.86 2.64 -4.22
C LEU A 49 5.40 3.71 -5.14
N GLU A 50 5.01 4.95 -4.90
CA GLU A 50 5.51 6.10 -5.64
C GLU A 50 6.51 6.88 -4.76
N PRO A 51 7.79 6.97 -5.19
CA PRO A 51 8.79 7.73 -4.47
C PRO A 51 8.51 9.25 -4.62
N PRO A 52 9.03 10.09 -3.69
CA PRO A 52 8.92 11.55 -3.84
C PRO A 52 9.59 12.02 -5.14
N SER A 53 9.16 13.17 -5.66
CA SER A 53 9.75 13.74 -6.89
C SER A 53 11.28 13.86 -6.80
N GLY A 54 11.97 13.32 -7.81
CA GLY A 54 13.43 13.30 -7.89
C GLY A 54 14.10 12.18 -7.10
N TRP A 55 13.34 11.34 -6.40
CA TRP A 55 13.83 10.10 -5.79
C TRP A 55 13.47 8.90 -6.69
N SER A 56 14.30 7.86 -6.61
CA SER A 56 14.07 6.58 -7.25
C SER A 56 13.64 5.55 -6.22
N LEU A 57 12.73 4.65 -6.59
CA LEU A 57 12.40 3.47 -5.78
C LEU A 57 13.36 2.35 -6.16
N ASP A 58 14.27 2.01 -5.27
CA ASP A 58 15.31 1.01 -5.53
C ASP A 58 14.81 -0.41 -5.28
N SER A 59 14.04 -0.59 -4.20
CA SER A 59 13.51 -1.90 -3.84
C SER A 59 12.27 -1.81 -2.96
N VAL A 60 11.43 -2.85 -3.06
CA VAL A 60 10.31 -3.13 -2.16
C VAL A 60 10.37 -4.60 -1.78
N THR A 61 10.37 -4.88 -0.48
CA THR A 61 10.36 -6.24 0.05
C THR A 61 9.09 -6.43 0.87
N TRP A 62 8.19 -7.29 0.39
CA TRP A 62 6.97 -7.63 1.13
C TRP A 62 7.26 -8.69 2.17
N ALA A 63 6.65 -8.55 3.34
CA ALA A 63 6.70 -9.57 4.38
C ALA A 63 5.99 -10.84 3.89
N GLY A 64 6.45 -12.01 4.35
CA GLY A 64 5.78 -13.29 4.05
C GLY A 64 5.98 -13.81 2.61
N GLY A 65 6.90 -13.24 1.83
CA GLY A 65 7.18 -13.69 0.46
C GLY A 65 6.14 -13.26 -0.57
N GLU A 66 5.28 -12.30 -0.19
CA GLU A 66 4.29 -11.73 -1.09
C GLU A 66 4.96 -10.95 -2.23
N SER A 67 4.19 -10.77 -3.30
CA SER A 67 4.53 -9.81 -4.34
C SER A 67 3.58 -8.62 -4.18
N GLY A 68 3.89 -7.47 -4.77
CA GLY A 68 2.99 -6.32 -4.76
C GLY A 68 1.61 -6.61 -5.36
N ARG A 69 1.39 -7.80 -5.94
CA ARG A 69 0.10 -8.34 -6.33
C ARG A 69 -0.45 -9.30 -5.27
N LEU A 70 -1.59 -8.94 -4.69
CA LEU A 70 -2.20 -9.59 -3.53
C LEU A 70 -3.59 -10.11 -3.90
N SER A 71 -4.00 -11.22 -3.29
CA SER A 71 -5.34 -11.76 -3.51
C SER A 71 -6.37 -10.95 -2.76
N VAL A 72 -7.56 -10.76 -3.36
CA VAL A 72 -8.68 -10.15 -2.64
C VAL A 72 -9.11 -11.10 -1.51
N PRO A 73 -9.21 -10.62 -0.26
CA PRO A 73 -9.66 -11.45 0.85
C PRO A 73 -11.14 -11.86 0.67
N SER A 74 -11.54 -12.95 1.33
CA SER A 74 -12.94 -13.36 1.34
C SER A 74 -13.84 -12.25 1.89
N PRO A 75 -15.11 -12.15 1.45
CA PRO A 75 -16.05 -11.16 1.98
C PRO A 75 -16.10 -11.18 3.51
N GLY A 76 -15.98 -10.01 4.14
CA GLY A 76 -15.97 -9.84 5.60
C GLY A 76 -14.60 -10.05 6.26
N VAL A 77 -13.57 -10.41 5.50
CA VAL A 77 -12.21 -10.61 6.01
C VAL A 77 -11.35 -9.36 5.77
N GLU A 78 -10.51 -9.06 6.75
CA GLU A 78 -9.46 -8.05 6.68
C GLU A 78 -8.08 -8.73 6.76
N THR A 79 -7.20 -8.43 5.80
CA THR A 79 -5.80 -8.89 5.80
C THR A 79 -4.87 -7.71 5.94
N SER A 80 -3.77 -7.91 6.68
CA SER A 80 -2.72 -6.91 6.87
C SER A 80 -1.46 -7.34 6.16
N HIS A 81 -0.83 -6.40 5.47
CA HIS A 81 0.34 -6.63 4.64
C HIS A 81 1.39 -5.60 5.00
N SER A 82 2.58 -6.09 5.34
CA SER A 82 3.72 -5.24 5.73
C SER A 82 4.80 -5.32 4.67
N PHE A 83 5.54 -4.23 4.50
CA PHE A 83 6.65 -4.18 3.55
C PHE A 83 7.73 -3.23 4.03
N THR A 84 8.95 -3.45 3.54
CA THR A 84 10.05 -2.49 3.62
C THR A 84 10.37 -1.99 2.24
N TYR A 85 10.86 -0.76 2.14
CA TYR A 85 11.25 -0.17 0.87
C TYR A 85 12.47 0.71 1.04
N THR A 86 13.21 0.86 -0.06
CA THR A 86 14.38 1.74 -0.14
C THR A 86 14.21 2.68 -1.31
N ILE A 87 14.39 3.97 -1.04
CA ILE A 87 14.45 5.01 -2.06
C ILE A 87 15.83 5.65 -2.07
N SER A 88 16.26 6.15 -3.22
CA SER A 88 17.51 6.89 -3.34
C SER A 88 17.39 8.16 -4.15
N GLN A 89 18.23 9.13 -3.80
CA GLN A 89 18.43 10.35 -4.56
C GLN A 89 19.88 10.80 -4.42
N ASN A 90 20.57 11.03 -5.55
CA ASN A 90 21.92 11.60 -5.59
C ASN A 90 22.95 10.94 -4.65
N GLY A 91 22.91 9.60 -4.54
CA GLY A 91 23.84 8.83 -3.71
C GLY A 91 23.43 8.70 -2.23
N THR A 92 22.34 9.32 -1.81
CA THR A 92 21.70 9.06 -0.51
C THR A 92 20.63 7.99 -0.68
N SER A 93 20.69 6.94 0.13
CA SER A 93 19.65 5.92 0.22
C SER A 93 18.97 6.00 1.58
N LEU A 94 17.64 5.94 1.56
CA LEU A 94 16.82 5.90 2.76
C LEU A 94 15.88 4.70 2.71
N SER A 95 15.76 4.01 3.84
CA SER A 95 14.89 2.86 3.97
C SER A 95 13.83 3.12 5.02
N SER A 96 12.63 2.64 4.77
CA SER A 96 11.51 2.72 5.70
C SER A 96 10.59 1.52 5.52
N SER A 97 9.55 1.44 6.35
CA SER A 97 8.58 0.36 6.31
C SER A 97 7.16 0.90 6.34
N GLY A 98 6.26 0.11 5.76
CA GLY A 98 4.83 0.40 5.70
C GLY A 98 4.00 -0.81 6.08
N ASN A 99 2.77 -0.56 6.49
CA ASN A 99 1.74 -1.58 6.52
C ASN A 99 0.45 -1.03 5.94
N PHE A 100 -0.32 -1.88 5.27
CA PHE A 100 -1.67 -1.53 4.82
C PHE A 100 -2.58 -2.73 5.02
N LYS A 101 -3.88 -2.48 4.91
CA LYS A 101 -4.92 -3.45 5.06
C LYS A 101 -5.77 -3.51 3.81
N ILE A 102 -6.21 -4.72 3.50
CA ILE A 102 -7.24 -4.96 2.51
C ILE A 102 -8.44 -5.54 3.25
N LYS A 103 -9.59 -4.91 3.09
CA LYS A 103 -10.85 -5.38 3.65
C LYS A 103 -11.87 -5.52 2.52
N HIS A 104 -12.43 -6.72 2.39
CA HIS A 104 -13.54 -6.95 1.48
C HIS A 104 -14.85 -6.81 2.25
N GLN A 105 -15.73 -5.95 1.77
CA GLN A 105 -17.09 -5.80 2.26
C GLN A 105 -17.75 -7.18 2.32
N GLY A 106 -18.09 -7.61 3.54
CA GLY A 106 -18.98 -8.75 3.70
C GLY A 106 -20.31 -8.40 3.03
N SER A 107 -20.95 -9.36 2.36
CA SER A 107 -22.32 -9.19 1.91
C SER A 107 -23.21 -8.97 3.14
N GLY A 108 -23.41 -7.70 3.49
CA GLY A 108 -24.47 -7.28 4.39
C GLY A 108 -25.78 -7.45 3.62
N GLY A 109 -26.45 -8.57 3.85
CA GLY A 109 -27.88 -8.65 3.56
C GLY A 109 -28.59 -7.62 4.45
N GLY A 110 -29.07 -6.54 3.83
CA GLY A 110 -30.13 -5.69 4.34
C GLY A 110 -31.42 -6.05 3.63
#